data_AF-A0A660PNX0-F1
#
_entry.id   AF-A0A660PNX0-F1
#
_cell.length_a   1.000
_cell.length_b   1.000
_cell.length_c   1.000
_cell.angle_alpha   90.00
_cell.angle_beta   90.00
_cell.angle_gamma   90.00
#
_symmetry.space_group_name_H-M   'P 1'
#
loop_
_entity.id
_entity.type
_entity.pdbx_description
1 polymer ?
#
loop_
_entity_poly.entity_id
_entity_poly.type
_entity_poly.pdbx_seq_one_letter_code
_entity_poly.pdbx_strand_id
1 'polypeptide(L)'
;MAKDNIKKSAISYRLAGGYGMIFAICFLLYGGVKIVLGILDRNLTDIANPIFFLIVGLVLISFSIAYYENKKWGWYGSIGINSLVIIFGLWGIFMNSQYLDIILLILSATMLFFLFMPTTKQYFLKNR
;
A
#
# COMPACT_ATOMS: atom_id res chain seq x y z
N MET A 1 0.50 -22.87 23.98
CA MET A 1 1.08 -21.56 23.57
C MET A 1 1.56 -21.49 22.11
N ALA A 2 2.16 -22.54 21.52
CA ALA A 2 2.66 -22.47 20.13
C ALA A 2 1.59 -22.32 19.03
N LYS A 3 0.42 -22.96 19.16
CA LYS A 3 -0.68 -22.86 18.16
C LYS A 3 -1.28 -21.46 18.04
N ASP A 4 -1.27 -20.69 19.12
CA ASP A 4 -1.88 -19.36 19.15
C ASP A 4 -1.02 -18.31 18.42
N ASN A 5 0.31 -18.46 18.50
CA ASN A 5 1.27 -17.64 17.76
C ASN A 5 1.21 -17.87 16.23
N ILE A 6 0.90 -19.09 15.79
CA ILE A 6 0.73 -19.41 14.36
C ILE A 6 -0.53 -18.76 13.79
N LYS A 7 -1.65 -18.79 14.54
CA LYS A 7 -2.90 -18.13 14.13
C LYS A 7 -2.78 -16.60 14.12
N LYS A 8 -2.16 -15.99 15.14
CA LYS A 8 -1.92 -14.54 15.18
C LYS A 8 -0.99 -14.08 14.04
N SER A 9 0.05 -14.86 13.75
CA SER A 9 0.95 -14.64 12.60
C SER A 9 0.18 -14.63 11.27
N ALA A 10 -0.80 -15.53 11.09
CA ALA A 10 -1.59 -15.60 9.87
C ALA A 10 -2.54 -14.38 9.68
N ILE A 11 -3.06 -13.81 10.77
CA ILE A 11 -3.99 -12.67 10.70
C ILE A 11 -3.25 -11.38 10.33
N SER A 12 -2.14 -11.07 11.02
CA SER A 12 -1.35 -9.87 10.72
C SER A 12 -0.83 -9.86 9.28
N TYR A 13 -0.38 -11.02 8.80
CA TYR A 13 0.08 -11.19 7.42
C TYR A 13 -1.06 -10.95 6.41
N ARG A 14 -2.24 -11.56 6.64
CA ARG A 14 -3.39 -11.39 5.74
C ARG A 14 -3.91 -9.95 5.71
N LEU A 15 -3.91 -9.27 6.86
CA LEU A 15 -4.34 -7.87 6.95
C LEU A 15 -3.36 -6.94 6.22
N ALA A 16 -2.05 -7.09 6.44
CA ALA A 16 -1.04 -6.28 5.78
C ALA A 16 -1.04 -6.49 4.26
N GLY A 17 -1.14 -7.74 3.79
CA GLY A 17 -1.25 -8.05 2.36
C GLY A 17 -2.56 -7.53 1.74
N GLY A 18 -3.68 -7.70 2.44
CA GLY A 18 -4.99 -7.28 1.95
C GLY A 18 -5.11 -5.76 1.82
N TYR A 19 -4.57 -5.03 2.81
CA TYR A 19 -4.46 -3.59 2.74
C TYR A 19 -3.64 -3.13 1.52
N GLY A 20 -2.47 -3.74 1.28
CA GLY A 20 -1.64 -3.41 0.12
C GLY A 20 -2.37 -3.58 -1.21
N MET A 21 -3.14 -4.67 -1.35
CA MET A 21 -4.00 -4.89 -2.52
C MET A 21 -5.08 -3.82 -2.69
N ILE A 22 -5.85 -3.53 -1.62
CA ILE A 22 -6.91 -2.52 -1.68
C ILE A 22 -6.33 -1.16 -2.05
N PHE A 23 -5.20 -0.80 -1.44
CA PHE A 23 -4.51 0.46 -1.74
C PHE A 23 -4.05 0.54 -3.19
N ALA A 24 -3.46 -0.52 -3.74
CA ALA A 24 -3.07 -0.59 -5.15
C ALA A 24 -4.26 -0.49 -6.10
N ILE A 25 -5.37 -1.17 -5.79
CA ILE A 25 -6.60 -1.14 -6.60
C ILE A 25 -7.18 0.27 -6.65
N CYS A 26 -7.17 1.03 -5.54
CA CYS A 26 -7.63 2.41 -5.54
C CYS A 26 -6.85 3.29 -6.54
N PHE A 27 -5.53 3.14 -6.60
CA PHE A 27 -4.68 3.88 -7.55
C PHE A 27 -4.94 3.48 -9.00
N LEU A 28 -5.07 2.16 -9.26
CA LEU A 28 -5.40 1.64 -10.58
C LEU A 28 -6.78 2.12 -11.07
N LEU A 29 -7.79 2.07 -10.20
CA LEU A 29 -9.14 2.53 -10.51
C LEU A 29 -9.15 4.04 -10.76
N TYR A 30 -8.51 4.83 -9.91
CA TYR A 30 -8.43 6.28 -10.10
C TYR A 30 -7.81 6.64 -11.44
N GLY A 31 -6.62 6.10 -11.75
CA GLY A 31 -5.93 6.35 -13.01
C GLY A 31 -6.71 5.86 -14.22
N GLY A 32 -7.18 4.61 -14.18
CA GLY A 32 -7.93 3.99 -15.28
C GLY A 32 -9.23 4.71 -15.59
N VAL A 33 -10.05 5.00 -14.58
CA VAL A 33 -11.32 5.73 -14.76
C VAL A 33 -11.08 7.12 -15.32
N LYS A 34 -10.10 7.86 -14.79
CA LYS A 34 -9.79 9.22 -15.28
C LYS A 34 -9.28 9.23 -16.71
N ILE A 35 -8.51 8.23 -17.14
CA ILE A 35 -8.09 8.09 -18.55
C ILE A 35 -9.31 7.87 -19.45
N VAL A 36 -10.21 6.94 -19.08
CA VAL A 36 -11.43 6.67 -19.85
C VAL A 36 -12.31 7.91 -19.97
N LEU A 37 -12.51 8.63 -18.87
CA LEU A 37 -13.27 9.88 -18.86
C LEU A 37 -12.60 10.97 -19.71
N GLY A 38 -11.27 11.13 -19.62
CA GLY A 38 -10.54 12.11 -20.42
C GLY A 38 -10.65 11.85 -21.93
N ILE A 39 -10.63 10.57 -22.34
CA ILE A 39 -10.85 10.17 -23.73
C ILE A 39 -12.30 10.47 -24.15
N LEU A 40 -13.28 10.14 -23.30
CA LEU A 40 -14.70 10.34 -23.58
C LEU A 40 -15.05 11.83 -23.75
N ASP A 41 -14.50 12.68 -22.88
CA ASP A 41 -14.71 14.13 -22.90
C ASP A 41 -13.83 14.85 -23.93
N ARG A 42 -12.96 14.13 -24.65
CA ARG A 42 -11.93 14.67 -25.57
C ARG A 42 -11.03 15.73 -24.92
N ASN A 43 -10.85 15.63 -23.61
CA ASN A 43 -10.07 16.57 -22.83
C ASN A 43 -8.79 15.87 -22.32
N LEU A 44 -7.70 16.06 -23.05
CA LEU A 44 -6.42 15.37 -22.81
C LEU A 44 -5.36 16.25 -22.14
N THR A 45 -5.70 17.50 -21.75
CA THR A 45 -4.74 18.46 -21.21
C THR A 45 -4.08 17.98 -19.91
N ASP A 46 -4.78 17.17 -19.11
CA ASP A 46 -4.30 16.67 -17.82
C ASP A 46 -4.13 15.14 -17.75
N ILE A 47 -3.95 14.46 -18.90
CA ILE A 47 -3.86 12.99 -18.92
C ILE A 47 -2.60 12.43 -18.24
N ALA A 48 -1.55 13.25 -18.09
CA ALA A 48 -0.30 12.84 -17.47
C ALA A 48 -0.49 12.37 -16.02
N ASN A 49 -1.36 13.04 -15.25
CA ASN A 49 -1.57 12.74 -13.85
C ASN A 49 -2.29 11.37 -13.66
N PRO A 50 -3.41 11.07 -14.34
CA PRO A 50 -4.01 9.73 -14.36
C PRO A 50 -3.06 8.61 -14.79
N ILE A 51 -2.22 8.83 -15.80
CA ILE A 51 -1.23 7.85 -16.25
C ILE A 51 -0.21 7.56 -15.14
N PHE A 52 0.28 8.59 -14.46
CA PHE A 52 1.18 8.43 -13.32
C PHE A 52 0.53 7.60 -12.21
N PHE A 53 -0.71 7.89 -11.84
CA PHE A 53 -1.45 7.10 -10.85
C PHE A 53 -1.64 5.64 -11.27
N LEU A 54 -1.87 5.37 -12.55
CA LEU A 54 -1.98 4.01 -13.08
C LEU A 54 -0.65 3.26 -12.98
N ILE A 55 0.46 3.88 -13.37
CA ILE A 55 1.81 3.28 -13.26
C ILE A 55 2.14 2.99 -11.79
N VAL A 56 1.89 3.95 -10.89
CA VAL A 56 2.09 3.75 -9.45
C VAL A 56 1.23 2.59 -8.96
N GLY A 57 -0.04 2.52 -9.34
CA GLY A 57 -0.93 1.40 -9.01
C GLY A 57 -0.39 0.04 -9.47
N LEU A 58 0.21 -0.05 -10.66
CA LEU A 58 0.84 -1.27 -11.18
C LEU A 58 2.09 -1.68 -10.39
N VAL A 59 2.86 -0.70 -9.92
CA VAL A 59 4.02 -0.97 -9.04
C VAL A 59 3.54 -1.45 -7.66
N LEU A 60 2.51 -0.80 -7.10
CA LEU A 60 1.93 -1.17 -5.80
C LEU A 60 1.33 -2.60 -5.82
N ILE A 61 0.61 -2.96 -6.89
CA ILE A 61 0.04 -4.31 -7.01
C ILE A 61 1.16 -5.36 -7.16
N SER A 62 2.24 -5.04 -7.87
CA SER A 62 3.41 -5.92 -8.01
C SER A 62 4.07 -6.21 -6.66
N PHE A 63 4.24 -5.20 -5.81
CA PHE A 63 4.75 -5.41 -4.45
C PHE A 63 3.78 -6.20 -3.58
N SER A 64 2.47 -5.97 -3.73
CA SER A 64 1.44 -6.70 -2.98
C SER A 64 1.42 -8.18 -3.37
N ILE A 65 1.51 -8.51 -4.66
CA ILE A 65 1.63 -9.89 -5.14
C ILE A 65 2.92 -10.52 -4.62
N ALA A 66 4.04 -9.82 -4.73
CA ALA A 66 5.32 -10.31 -4.20
C ALA A 66 5.27 -10.58 -2.68
N TYR A 67 4.51 -9.79 -1.94
CA TYR A 67 4.26 -10.00 -0.51
C TYR A 67 3.46 -11.28 -0.27
N TYR A 68 2.40 -11.53 -1.04
CA TYR A 68 1.62 -12.78 -0.99
C TYR A 68 2.43 -14.02 -1.38
N GLU A 69 3.38 -13.87 -2.30
CA GLU A 69 4.32 -14.91 -2.69
C GLU A 69 5.49 -15.10 -1.70
N ASN A 70 5.46 -14.39 -0.56
CA ASN A 70 6.51 -14.41 0.48
C ASN A 70 7.91 -14.01 -0.04
N LYS A 71 7.98 -13.18 -1.08
CA LYS A 71 9.25 -12.68 -1.60
C LYS A 71 9.74 -11.51 -0.75
N LYS A 72 11.04 -11.49 -0.38
CA LYS A 72 11.65 -10.47 0.49
C LYS A 72 11.44 -9.04 -0.02
N TRP A 73 11.56 -8.83 -1.33
CA TRP A 73 11.36 -7.51 -1.94
C TRP A 73 9.90 -7.01 -1.86
N GLY A 74 8.91 -7.90 -1.76
CA GLY A 74 7.52 -7.52 -1.49
C GLY A 74 7.38 -6.93 -0.09
N TRP A 75 8.00 -7.55 0.91
CA TRP A 75 8.03 -7.01 2.29
C TRP A 75 8.73 -5.65 2.37
N TYR A 76 9.92 -5.50 1.76
CA TYR A 76 10.61 -4.21 1.69
C TYR A 76 9.81 -3.16 0.91
N GLY A 77 9.15 -3.55 -0.18
CA GLY A 77 8.25 -2.69 -0.95
C GLY A 77 7.10 -2.17 -0.09
N SER A 78 6.40 -3.05 0.62
CA SER A 78 5.31 -2.67 1.52
C SER A 78 5.79 -1.74 2.65
N ILE A 79 6.97 -1.97 3.22
CA ILE A 79 7.56 -1.04 4.20
C ILE A 79 7.83 0.31 3.54
N GLY A 80 8.51 0.33 2.40
CA GLY A 80 8.87 1.55 1.69
C GLY A 80 7.66 2.41 1.35
N ILE A 81 6.59 1.80 0.81
CA ILE A 81 5.35 2.50 0.47
C ILE A 81 4.70 3.09 1.71
N ASN A 82 4.52 2.31 2.79
CA ASN A 82 3.87 2.81 4.00
C ASN A 82 4.69 3.94 4.64
N SER A 83 6.02 3.81 4.70
CA SER A 83 6.91 4.88 5.15
C SER A 83 6.74 6.15 4.32
N LEU A 84 6.66 6.02 3.00
CA LEU A 84 6.48 7.14 2.08
C LEU A 84 5.12 7.82 2.30
N VAL A 85 4.04 7.04 2.46
CA VAL A 85 2.70 7.55 2.81
C VAL A 85 2.71 8.28 4.15
N ILE A 86 3.45 7.80 5.16
CA ILE A 86 3.57 8.48 6.46
C ILE A 86 4.28 9.83 6.30
N ILE A 87 5.39 9.88 5.55
CA ILE A 87 6.15 11.11 5.30
C ILE A 87 5.27 12.13 4.57
N PHE A 88 4.58 11.73 3.50
CA PHE A 88 3.68 12.63 2.76
C PHE A 88 2.46 13.03 3.58
N GLY A 89 1.89 12.12 4.39
CA GLY A 89 0.78 12.42 5.29
C GLY A 89 1.17 13.45 6.37
N LEU A 90 2.35 13.32 6.97
CA LEU A 90 2.86 14.30 7.93
C LEU A 90 3.06 15.68 7.28
N TRP A 91 3.60 15.69 6.06
CA TRP A 91 3.77 16.93 5.29
C TRP A 91 2.41 17.58 4.96
N GLY A 92 1.43 16.78 4.53
CA GLY A 92 0.08 17.24 4.21
C GLY A 92 -0.64 17.86 5.40
N ILE A 93 -0.55 17.23 6.58
CA ILE A 93 -1.10 17.77 7.83
C ILE A 93 -0.49 19.13 8.16
N PHE A 94 0.83 19.25 8.04
CA PHE A 94 1.56 20.49 8.36
C PHE A 94 1.19 21.65 7.42
N MET A 95 0.86 21.36 6.16
CA MET A 95 0.65 22.38 5.13
C MET A 95 -0.82 22.76 4.93
N ASN A 96 -1.75 21.80 4.89
CA ASN A 96 -3.16 22.05 4.54
C ASN A 96 -4.19 21.28 5.40
N SER A 97 -3.77 20.56 6.44
CA SER A 97 -4.64 19.90 7.44
C SER A 97 -5.88 19.21 6.86
N GLN A 98 -5.70 18.43 5.79
CA GLN A 98 -6.80 17.67 5.21
C GLN A 98 -7.09 16.43 6.07
N TYR A 99 -8.36 16.24 6.44
CA TYR A 99 -8.78 15.09 7.24
C TYR A 99 -8.40 13.73 6.60
N LEU A 100 -8.31 13.68 5.28
CA LEU A 100 -7.95 12.49 4.53
C LEU A 100 -6.49 12.05 4.79
N ASP A 101 -5.57 13.01 4.94
CA ASP A 101 -4.16 12.72 5.23
C ASP A 101 -3.98 12.09 6.62
N ILE A 102 -4.79 12.51 7.59
CA ILE A 102 -4.79 11.94 8.94
C ILE A 102 -5.22 10.47 8.91
N ILE A 103 -6.28 10.16 8.17
CA ILE A 103 -6.79 8.79 8.04
C ILE A 103 -5.74 7.89 7.37
N LEU A 104 -5.15 8.35 6.26
CA LEU A 104 -4.10 7.61 5.57
C LEU A 104 -2.86 7.40 6.45
N LEU A 105 -2.50 8.40 7.25
CA LEU A 105 -1.37 8.31 8.16
C LEU A 105 -1.60 7.28 9.26
N ILE A 106 -2.78 7.29 9.91
CA ILE A 106 -3.12 6.30 10.93
C ILE A 106 -3.12 4.89 10.33
N LEU A 107 -3.71 4.72 9.15
CA LEU A 107 -3.81 3.45 8.46
C LEU A 107 -2.41 2.92 8.09
N SER A 108 -1.56 3.78 7.52
CA SER A 108 -0.20 3.45 7.12
C SER A 108 0.69 3.14 8.33
N ALA A 109 0.61 3.93 9.40
CA ALA A 109 1.34 3.69 10.64
C ALA A 109 0.95 2.35 11.29
N THR A 110 -0.35 2.03 11.30
CA THR A 110 -0.86 0.75 11.81
C THR A 110 -0.32 -0.42 11.00
N MET A 111 -0.27 -0.30 9.68
CA MET A 111 0.26 -1.34 8.79
C MET A 111 1.76 -1.50 8.92
N LEU A 112 2.50 -0.40 9.05
CA LEU A 112 3.93 -0.43 9.32
C LEU A 112 4.23 -1.15 10.64
N PHE A 113 3.45 -0.89 11.69
CA PHE A 113 3.55 -1.59 12.97
C PHE A 113 3.34 -3.11 12.81
N PHE A 114 2.32 -3.54 12.04
CA PHE A 114 2.12 -4.95 11.74
C PHE A 114 3.25 -5.57 10.91
N LEU A 115 3.86 -4.82 9.98
CA LEU A 115 4.99 -5.30 9.18
C LEU A 115 6.26 -5.49 10.01
N PHE A 116 6.45 -4.68 11.05
CA PHE A 116 7.60 -4.79 11.97
C PHE A 116 7.39 -5.77 13.13
N MET A 117 6.17 -6.30 13.32
CA MET A 117 5.95 -7.34 14.31
C MET A 117 6.86 -8.56 14.08
N PRO A 118 7.40 -9.17 15.15
CA PRO A 118 8.31 -10.29 15.05
C PRO A 118 7.68 -11.50 14.35
N THR A 119 6.36 -11.66 14.44
CA THR A 119 5.59 -12.70 13.75
C THR A 119 5.72 -12.59 12.22
N THR A 120 5.56 -11.39 11.68
CA THR A 120 5.63 -11.10 10.24
C THR A 120 7.07 -11.14 9.75
N LYS A 121 7.99 -10.53 10.53
CA LYS A 121 9.43 -10.52 10.22
C LYS A 121 10.01 -11.94 10.17
N GLN A 122 9.64 -12.82 11.10
CA GLN A 122 10.08 -14.22 11.09
C GLN A 122 9.55 -14.98 9.87
N TYR A 123 8.33 -14.70 9.42
CA TYR A 123 7.75 -15.38 8.26
C TYR A 123 8.56 -15.13 6.97
N PHE A 124 9.08 -13.91 6.80
CA PHE A 124 9.88 -13.53 5.62
C PHE A 124 11.39 -13.77 5.77
N LEU A 125 11.95 -13.68 6.98
CA LEU A 125 13.39 -13.84 7.21
C LEU A 125 13.81 -15.27 7.58
N LYS A 126 12.91 -16.11 8.12
CA LYS A 126 13.25 -17.47 8.60
C LYS A 126 12.99 -18.57 7.56
N ASN A 127 12.10 -18.34 6.58
CA ASN A 127 11.77 -19.33 5.55
C ASN A 127 12.80 -19.43 4.39
N ARG A 128 14.03 -18.92 4.57
CA ARG A 128 15.21 -19.20 3.73
C ARG A 128 16.48 -19.14 4.55
#